data_AF-A0A444XQT5-F1
#
_entry.id   AF-A0A444XQT5-F1
#
_cell.length_a   1.000
_cell.length_b   1.000
_cell.length_c   1.000
_cell.angle_alpha   90.00
_cell.angle_beta   90.00
_cell.angle_gamma   90.00
#
_symmetry.space_group_name_H-M   'P 1'
#
loop_
_entity.id
_entity.type
_entity.pdbx_description
1 polymer ?
#
loop_
_entity_poly.entity_id
_entity_poly.type
_entity_poly.pdbx_seq_one_letter_code
_entity_poly.pdbx_strand_id
1 'polypeptide(L)'
;MISSKEKYLYESMFLGWMAANMSYPYARSLTYVEFPIKFVWKDDSSKWFPRKKGFAIGRLTHVPAANTEEYYQRLLLNTQR
;
A
#
# COMPACT_ATOMS: atom_id res chain seq x y z
N MET A 1 -0.58 -2.31 33.11
CA MET A 1 -1.16 -3.21 32.08
C MET A 1 -1.15 -2.43 30.78
N ILE A 2 -0.37 -2.87 29.79
CA ILE A 2 -0.07 -2.11 28.59
C ILE A 2 -1.33 -2.02 27.71
N SER A 3 -1.64 -0.79 27.32
CA SER A 3 -2.81 -0.33 26.58
C SER A 3 -3.03 -1.12 25.29
N SER A 4 -4.26 -1.61 25.09
CA SER A 4 -4.75 -2.39 23.95
C SER A 4 -4.73 -1.66 22.59
N LYS A 5 -3.94 -0.59 22.43
CA LYS A 5 -4.00 0.38 21.31
C LYS A 5 -2.81 0.34 20.33
N GLU A 6 -1.95 -0.67 20.34
CA GLU A 6 -0.97 -0.88 19.25
C GLU A 6 -1.45 -1.87 18.18
N LYS A 7 -2.76 -2.10 18.06
CA LYS A 7 -3.23 -3.25 17.29
C LYS A 7 -3.06 -3.11 15.77
N TYR A 8 -2.90 -1.91 15.23
CA TYR A 8 -2.63 -1.67 13.80
C TYR A 8 -1.81 -0.39 13.64
N LEU A 9 -0.63 -0.47 13.01
CA LEU A 9 0.25 0.71 12.88
C LEU A 9 -0.19 1.70 11.79
N TYR A 10 -0.93 1.24 10.77
CA TYR A 10 -1.44 2.07 9.69
C TYR A 10 -2.91 1.72 9.41
N GLU A 11 -3.76 2.74 9.29
CA GLU A 11 -5.21 2.56 9.07
C GLU A 11 -5.56 2.17 7.62
N SER A 12 -4.64 2.35 6.68
CA SER A 12 -4.85 1.96 5.27
C SER A 12 -3.56 1.50 4.60
N MET A 13 -3.72 0.71 3.53
CA MET A 13 -2.60 0.26 2.68
C MET A 13 -1.82 1.44 2.09
N PHE A 14 -2.48 2.56 1.81
CA PHE A 14 -1.86 3.79 1.31
C PHE A 14 -0.94 4.44 2.36
N LEU A 15 -1.41 4.58 3.60
CA LEU A 15 -0.58 5.10 4.69
C LEU A 15 0.60 4.17 4.97
N GLY A 16 0.37 2.86 4.92
CA GLY A 16 1.44 1.89 5.01
C GLY A 16 2.47 2.03 3.87
N TRP A 17 2.03 2.33 2.65
CA TRP A 17 2.93 2.55 1.52
C TRP A 17 3.80 3.79 1.73
N MET A 18 3.20 4.89 2.20
CA MET A 18 3.93 6.11 2.56
C MET A 18 5.00 5.84 3.63
N ALA A 19 4.67 5.06 4.66
CA ALA A 19 5.64 4.66 5.66
C ALA A 19 6.74 3.75 5.09
N ALA A 20 6.38 2.79 4.24
CA ALA A 20 7.35 1.93 3.58
C ALA A 20 8.32 2.70 2.68
N ASN A 21 7.86 3.77 2.02
CA ASN A 21 8.72 4.69 1.26
C ASN A 21 9.76 5.40 2.14
N MET A 22 9.44 5.66 3.41
CA MET A 22 10.41 6.21 4.35
C MET A 22 11.44 5.15 4.76
N SER A 23 10.99 3.94 5.10
CA SER A 23 11.83 2.87 5.65
C SER A 23 12.67 2.11 4.61
N TYR A 24 12.21 1.97 3.38
CA TYR A 24 12.89 1.17 2.35
C TYR A 24 13.32 2.05 1.18
N PRO A 25 14.63 2.22 0.91
CA PRO A 25 15.09 2.98 -0.24
C PRO A 25 14.54 2.47 -1.57
N TYR A 26 14.42 1.15 -1.72
CA TYR A 26 13.84 0.52 -2.91
C TYR A 26 12.35 0.83 -3.12
N ALA A 27 11.60 1.09 -2.04
CA ALA A 27 10.18 1.45 -2.16
C ALA A 27 9.98 2.77 -2.95
N ARG A 28 10.93 3.71 -2.83
CA ARG A 28 10.88 5.03 -3.47
C ARG A 28 11.00 4.97 -5.00
N SER A 29 11.50 3.87 -5.55
CA SER A 29 11.61 3.67 -7.00
C SER A 29 10.38 2.99 -7.60
N LEU A 30 9.34 2.71 -6.81
CA LEU A 30 8.16 1.99 -7.25
C LEU A 30 6.94 2.92 -7.25
N THR A 31 6.14 2.85 -8.31
CA THR A 31 4.80 3.44 -8.30
C THR A 31 3.87 2.66 -7.38
N TYR A 32 2.76 3.27 -6.98
CA TYR A 32 1.75 2.58 -6.17
C TYR A 32 1.20 1.32 -6.84
N VAL A 33 1.14 1.30 -8.17
CA VAL A 33 0.69 0.15 -8.98
C VAL A 33 1.70 -1.01 -8.94
N GLU A 34 2.99 -0.68 -8.96
CA GLU A 34 4.07 -1.67 -8.91
C GLU A 34 4.33 -2.17 -7.49
N PHE A 35 3.93 -1.40 -6.48
CA PHE A 35 4.23 -1.67 -5.08
C PHE A 35 3.76 -3.07 -4.62
N PRO A 36 2.51 -3.52 -4.87
CA PRO A 36 2.03 -4.84 -4.45
C PRO A 36 2.72 -6.01 -5.18
N ILE A 37 3.38 -5.74 -6.30
CA ILE A 37 4.18 -6.72 -7.04
C ILE A 37 5.44 -7.05 -6.22
N LYS A 38 6.05 -6.03 -5.60
CA LYS A 38 7.34 -6.11 -4.88
C LYS A 38 7.21 -6.24 -3.36
N PHE A 39 6.11 -5.77 -2.80
CA PHE A 39 5.81 -5.79 -1.37
C PHE A 39 4.52 -6.57 -1.10
N VAL A 40 4.43 -7.15 0.10
CA VAL A 40 3.25 -7.86 0.59
C VAL A 40 2.68 -7.11 1.78
N TRP A 41 1.38 -6.85 1.74
CA TRP A 41 0.63 -6.33 2.86
C TRP A 41 0.33 -7.46 3.84
N LYS A 42 0.60 -7.22 5.12
CA LYS A 42 0.24 -8.14 6.21
C LYS A 42 -0.78 -7.48 7.12
N ASP A 43 -2.03 -7.90 7.00
CA ASP A 43 -3.16 -7.38 7.78
C ASP A 43 -2.94 -7.47 9.29
N ASP A 44 -2.32 -8.57 9.78
CA ASP A 44 -2.00 -8.76 11.20
C ASP A 44 -1.14 -7.64 11.80
N SER A 45 -0.37 -6.96 10.96
CA SER A 45 0.55 -5.88 11.37
C SER A 45 0.22 -4.53 10.72
N SER A 46 -0.80 -4.50 9.87
CA SER A 46 -1.08 -3.43 8.90
C SER A 46 0.19 -2.82 8.31
N LYS A 47 1.09 -3.65 7.77
CA LYS A 47 2.41 -3.21 7.30
C LYS A 47 2.81 -3.88 5.99
N TRP A 48 3.61 -3.16 5.22
CA TRP A 48 4.25 -3.68 4.01
C TRP A 48 5.62 -4.27 4.32
N PHE A 49 5.87 -5.45 3.75
CA PHE A 49 7.16 -6.12 3.82
C PHE A 49 7.67 -6.44 2.41
N PRO A 50 8.98 -6.34 2.16
CA PRO A 50 9.57 -6.80 0.91
C PRO A 50 9.19 -8.27 0.65
N ARG A 51 8.75 -8.56 -0.56
CA ARG A 51 8.41 -9.92 -0.97
C ARG A 51 9.69 -10.76 -1.05
N LYS A 52 9.69 -11.93 -0.41
CA LYS A 52 10.85 -12.84 -0.39
C LYS A 52 10.95 -13.75 -1.63
N LYS A 53 9.83 -14.11 -2.26
CA LYS A 53 9.79 -15.04 -3.40
C LYS A 53 8.57 -14.80 -4.30
N GLY A 54 8.73 -14.99 -5.60
CA GLY A 54 7.68 -14.88 -6.62
C GLY A 54 7.33 -13.46 -7.05
N PHE A 55 6.37 -13.33 -7.97
CA PHE A 55 5.75 -12.07 -8.36
C PHE A 55 4.23 -12.17 -8.18
N ALA A 56 3.56 -11.05 -7.92
CA ALA A 56 2.11 -10.97 -7.90
C ALA A 56 1.64 -10.06 -9.03
N ILE A 57 0.53 -10.44 -9.69
CA ILE A 57 -0.16 -9.52 -10.60
C ILE A 57 -1.00 -8.59 -9.72
N GLY A 58 -0.54 -7.36 -9.54
CA GLY A 58 -1.27 -6.33 -8.79
C GLY A 58 -2.58 -6.00 -9.50
N ARG A 59 -3.71 -6.52 -9.01
CA ARG A 59 -5.04 -6.13 -9.48
C ARG A 59 -5.52 -4.94 -8.66
N LEU A 60 -5.63 -3.78 -9.29
CA LEU A 60 -6.38 -2.67 -8.69
C LEU A 60 -7.87 -3.00 -8.68
N THR A 61 -8.49 -2.82 -7.52
CA THR A 61 -9.93 -2.93 -7.35
C THR A 61 -10.64 -1.91 -8.24
N HIS A 62 -11.79 -2.30 -8.80
CA HIS A 62 -12.65 -1.34 -9.49
C HIS A 62 -13.23 -0.36 -8.45
N VAL A 63 -13.07 0.94 -8.69
CA VAL A 63 -13.63 2.00 -7.84
C VAL A 63 -14.67 2.74 -8.69
N PRO A 64 -15.97 2.68 -8.34
CA PRO A 64 -17.01 3.40 -9.05
C PRO A 64 -16.77 4.92 -9.00
N ALA A 65 -17.10 5.64 -10.07
CA ALA A 65 -16.97 7.11 -10.12
C ALA A 65 -17.89 7.84 -9.12
N ALA A 66 -18.89 7.16 -8.56
CA ALA A 66 -19.74 7.68 -7.49
C ALA A 66 -18.95 7.93 -6.18
N ASN A 67 -17.84 7.22 -5.98
CA ASN A 67 -16.93 7.42 -4.86
C ASN A 67 -15.85 8.42 -5.29
N THR A 68 -16.20 9.71 -5.29
CA THR A 68 -15.37 10.78 -5.85
C THR A 68 -13.94 10.78 -5.29
N GLU A 69 -13.77 10.74 -3.97
CA GLU A 69 -12.44 10.83 -3.32
C GLU A 69 -11.53 9.65 -3.68
N GLU A 70 -12.03 8.42 -3.52
CA GLU A 70 -11.29 7.20 -3.85
C GLU A 70 -11.00 7.09 -5.34
N TYR A 71 -11.93 7.57 -6.19
CA TYR A 71 -11.76 7.61 -7.64
C TYR A 71 -10.64 8.58 -8.05
N TYR A 72 -10.61 9.80 -7.50
CA TYR A 72 -9.52 10.74 -7.77
C TYR A 72 -8.19 10.23 -7.23
N GLN A 73 -8.18 9.65 -6.03
CA GLN A 73 -6.97 9.04 -5.48
C GLN A 73 -6.44 7.92 -6.38
N ARG A 74 -7.33 7.05 -6.87
CA ARG A 74 -6.97 6.01 -7.84
C ARG A 74 -6.36 6.63 -9.11
N LEU A 75 -6.94 7.69 -9.65
CA LEU A 75 -6.44 8.33 -10.87
C LEU A 75 -5.02 8.87 -10.67
N LEU A 76 -4.78 9.57 -9.55
CA LEU A 76 -3.47 10.11 -9.20
C LEU A 76 -2.42 9.00 -9.04
N LEU A 77 -2.77 7.92 -8.35
CA LEU A 77 -1.85 6.82 -8.04
C LEU A 77 -1.60 5.87 -9.23
N ASN A 78 -2.43 5.91 -10.27
CA ASN A 78 -2.27 5.12 -11.49
C ASN A 78 -1.52 5.85 -12.61
N THR A 79 -1.15 7.13 -12.40
CA THR A 79 -0.33 7.85 -13.39
C THR A 79 1.03 7.18 -13.49
N GLN A 80 1.27 6.47 -14.60
CA GLN A 80 2.58 5.95 -14.98
C GLN A 80 3.34 7.05 -15.71
N ARG A 81 4.63 7.17 -15.44
CA ARG A 81 5.50 8.21 -16.00
C ARG A 81 5.96 7.86 -17.40
#